data_AF-A0A564UQ12-F1
#
_entry.id   AF-A0A564UQ12-F1
#
_cell.length_a   1.000
_cell.length_b   1.000
_cell.length_c   1.000
_cell.angle_alpha   90.00
_cell.angle_beta   90.00
_cell.angle_gamma   90.00
#
_symmetry.space_group_name_H-M   'P 1'
#
loop_
_entity.id
_entity.type
_entity.pdbx_description
1 polymer ?
#
loop_
_entity_poly.entity_id
_entity_poly.type
_entity_poly.pdbx_seq_one_letter_code
_entity_poly.pdbx_strand_id
1 'polypeptide(L)'
;MKKKTSLLLMLVFIMLCMTGCSSVPKEKQIKQDIMDASSSLALAENEKVVDIEIKDRKTDKKAKSDQVICVVKTELDNVSYEKGYTLSYHKFDNGWKMQSIIIGESADWVIKPLKGVNEEQIKNSLAYKTINVDGELWTIEDGEISDIVIKKQDTDLDKGKDKVTIKIKLNGEMEEVEGTIKAEYDFDKKWELKDMEDENDFSSKEKADKALNVNEEDLIAEISGREISFGETKSDAGNGISFINYSTQQKIKINTDDISEFTINQQTKEEKGKGVTYECSCKLSKADVQYTLQVKYFYYYDGTWNDPSVTITPVLDTDSINLSGTWKGNYTGAGSSGTAELDINSEDGINYSGTYTYTSDKSYVNSGSYKVEGTFDKDTMQLKLKAGDWISKPDRPLSVEKQDISAIYYVDSSKLNGRGQCGDIFNINK
;
A
#
# COMPACT_ATOMS: atom_id res chain seq x y z
N MET A 1 -45.96 -2.02 -23.20
CA MET A 1 -46.28 -3.21 -22.37
C MET A 1 -46.97 -2.73 -21.10
N LYS A 2 -48.20 -3.19 -20.85
CA LYS A 2 -49.01 -2.80 -19.69
C LYS A 2 -48.33 -3.32 -18.41
N LYS A 3 -47.84 -2.42 -17.55
CA LYS A 3 -47.34 -2.78 -16.21
C LYS A 3 -48.53 -3.25 -15.37
N LYS A 4 -48.45 -4.49 -14.90
CA LYS A 4 -49.45 -5.11 -14.03
C LYS A 4 -49.37 -4.42 -12.66
N THR A 5 -50.42 -3.72 -12.28
CA THR A 5 -50.65 -3.20 -10.93
C THR A 5 -50.84 -4.38 -9.98
N SER A 6 -49.95 -4.48 -8.98
CA SER A 6 -50.09 -5.45 -7.89
C SER A 6 -51.12 -4.91 -6.90
N LEU A 7 -52.38 -5.31 -7.07
CA LEU A 7 -53.49 -4.97 -6.19
C LEU A 7 -53.46 -5.91 -4.98
N LEU A 8 -52.88 -5.48 -3.85
CA LEU A 8 -52.92 -6.26 -2.61
C LEU A 8 -54.26 -6.02 -1.90
N LEU A 9 -55.22 -6.92 -2.10
CA LEU A 9 -56.54 -6.88 -1.47
C LEU A 9 -56.51 -7.75 -0.21
N MET A 10 -56.32 -7.15 0.98
CA MET A 10 -56.33 -7.89 2.25
C MET A 10 -57.60 -7.55 3.05
N LEU A 11 -58.41 -8.58 3.33
CA LEU A 11 -59.63 -8.50 4.14
C LEU A 11 -59.27 -8.62 5.63
N VAL A 12 -59.42 -7.53 6.38
CA VAL A 12 -59.19 -7.50 7.84
C VAL A 12 -60.53 -7.54 8.57
N PHE A 13 -60.71 -8.50 9.48
CA PHE A 13 -61.88 -8.61 10.37
C PHE A 13 -61.64 -7.79 11.65
N ILE A 14 -62.33 -6.64 11.80
CA ILE A 14 -62.23 -5.79 13.02
C ILE A 14 -63.40 -6.05 13.98
N MET A 15 -63.06 -6.13 15.27
CA MET A 15 -63.93 -6.41 16.41
C MET A 15 -64.80 -5.20 16.80
N LEU A 16 -66.04 -5.46 17.23
CA LEU A 16 -67.13 -4.48 17.34
C LEU A 16 -66.93 -3.39 18.42
N CYS A 17 -67.05 -2.12 18.01
CA CYS A 17 -67.48 -1.03 18.90
C CYS A 17 -68.87 -0.52 18.45
N MET A 18 -69.87 -0.67 19.33
CA MET A 18 -71.25 -0.25 19.09
C MET A 18 -71.35 1.28 18.95
N THR A 19 -71.85 1.78 17.81
CA THR A 19 -72.25 3.19 17.67
C THR A 19 -73.63 3.28 17.01
N GLY A 20 -74.52 4.10 17.61
CA GLY A 20 -75.91 4.29 17.17
C GLY A 20 -76.07 4.98 15.82
N CYS A 21 -77.33 5.03 15.34
CA CYS A 21 -77.81 5.55 14.05
C CYS A 21 -77.08 6.80 13.50
N SER A 22 -75.90 6.63 12.89
CA SER A 22 -75.25 7.67 12.11
C SER A 22 -75.56 7.48 10.62
N SER A 23 -75.66 8.60 9.89
CA SER A 23 -75.83 8.60 8.44
C SER A 23 -74.57 8.14 7.70
N VAL A 24 -73.41 8.20 8.36
CA VAL A 24 -72.06 7.89 7.83
C VAL A 24 -71.10 7.44 8.96
N PRO A 25 -69.96 6.77 8.67
CA PRO A 25 -68.93 6.50 9.67
C PRO A 25 -68.43 7.79 10.31
N LYS A 26 -68.19 7.79 11.63
CA LYS A 26 -67.68 8.95 12.36
C LYS A 26 -66.17 9.07 12.16
N GLU A 27 -65.64 10.29 12.14
CA GLU A 27 -64.19 10.52 12.00
C GLU A 27 -63.36 9.77 13.05
N LYS A 28 -63.79 9.77 14.32
CA LYS A 28 -63.13 9.00 15.38
C LYS A 28 -63.07 7.51 15.08
N GLN A 29 -64.13 6.95 14.47
CA GLN A 29 -64.15 5.55 14.04
C GLN A 29 -63.15 5.34 12.89
N ILE A 30 -63.15 6.22 11.89
CA ILE A 30 -62.25 6.12 10.74
C ILE A 30 -60.78 6.14 11.18
N LYS A 31 -60.41 7.07 12.07
CA LYS A 31 -59.04 7.16 12.62
C LYS A 31 -58.67 5.91 13.41
N GLN A 32 -59.58 5.37 14.21
CA GLN A 32 -59.34 4.13 14.95
C GLN A 32 -59.17 2.93 14.01
N ASP A 33 -60.04 2.79 13.00
CA ASP A 33 -59.98 1.69 12.04
C ASP A 33 -58.66 1.70 11.23
N ILE A 34 -58.10 2.89 10.94
CA ILE A 34 -56.77 3.05 10.31
C ILE A 34 -55.67 2.56 11.26
N MET A 35 -55.70 2.98 12.53
CA MET A 35 -54.70 2.59 13.53
C MET A 35 -54.76 1.09 13.86
N ASP A 36 -55.96 0.53 13.94
CA ASP A 36 -56.18 -0.90 14.19
C ASP A 36 -55.73 -1.75 12.99
N ALA A 37 -55.82 -1.20 11.78
CA ALA A 37 -55.26 -1.78 10.56
C ALA A 37 -53.75 -1.49 10.40
N SER A 38 -52.99 -1.38 11.51
CA SER A 38 -51.55 -1.08 11.51
C SER A 38 -50.72 -1.93 10.53
N SER A 39 -51.04 -3.22 10.36
CA SER A 39 -50.40 -4.11 9.38
C SER A 39 -50.61 -3.68 7.92
N SER A 40 -51.65 -2.89 7.65
CA SER A 40 -52.02 -2.38 6.33
C SER A 40 -51.50 -0.97 6.06
N LEU A 41 -50.83 -0.32 7.03
CA LEU A 41 -50.30 1.04 6.91
C LEU A 41 -48.91 1.14 6.25
N ALA A 42 -48.33 0.00 5.83
CA ALA A 42 -46.99 -0.07 5.24
C ALA A 42 -45.98 0.83 5.99
N LEU A 43 -45.91 0.62 7.31
CA LEU A 43 -44.98 1.33 8.18
C LEU A 43 -43.66 0.57 8.23
N ALA A 44 -42.56 1.28 8.08
CA ALA A 44 -41.26 0.73 8.46
C ALA A 44 -41.17 0.55 9.98
N GLU A 45 -40.19 -0.22 10.43
CA GLU A 45 -39.89 -0.35 11.85
C GLU A 45 -39.62 1.04 12.44
N ASN A 46 -40.23 1.35 13.59
CA ASN A 46 -40.17 2.65 14.28
C ASN A 46 -40.84 3.85 13.59
N GLU A 47 -41.48 3.67 12.43
CA GLU A 47 -42.25 4.73 11.79
C GLU A 47 -43.56 4.99 12.55
N LYS A 48 -43.85 6.26 12.86
CA LYS A 48 -44.99 6.66 13.69
C LYS A 48 -46.02 7.42 12.88
N VAL A 49 -47.30 7.11 13.07
CA VAL A 49 -48.41 7.93 12.58
C VAL A 49 -48.52 9.18 13.46
N VAL A 50 -48.43 10.35 12.85
CA VAL A 50 -48.50 11.64 13.55
C VAL A 50 -49.79 12.39 13.27
N ASP A 51 -50.42 12.18 12.11
CA ASP A 51 -51.70 12.77 11.77
C ASP A 51 -52.48 11.93 10.74
N ILE A 52 -53.80 12.09 10.76
CA ILE A 52 -54.73 11.48 9.78
C ILE A 52 -55.73 12.56 9.38
N GLU A 53 -55.68 12.97 8.12
CA GLU A 53 -56.55 13.99 7.54
C GLU A 53 -57.52 13.37 6.54
N ILE A 54 -58.83 13.57 6.72
CA ILE A 54 -59.83 13.16 5.73
C ILE A 54 -59.94 14.26 4.67
N LYS A 55 -59.58 13.93 3.42
CA LYS A 55 -59.58 14.88 2.30
C LYS A 55 -60.90 14.92 1.56
N ASP A 56 -61.49 13.76 1.32
CA ASP A 56 -62.74 13.64 0.57
C ASP A 56 -63.56 12.42 1.03
N ARG A 57 -64.85 12.45 0.74
CA ARG A 57 -65.77 11.36 1.04
C ARG A 57 -66.91 11.25 0.04
N LYS A 58 -67.32 10.03 -0.26
CA LYS A 58 -68.45 9.73 -1.12
C LYS A 58 -69.37 8.68 -0.49
N THR A 59 -70.56 9.11 -0.07
CA THR A 59 -71.59 8.24 0.52
C THR A 59 -72.68 7.92 -0.48
N ASP A 60 -72.99 6.63 -0.66
CA ASP A 60 -74.22 6.17 -1.32
C ASP A 60 -75.16 5.53 -0.27
N LYS A 61 -76.23 6.27 0.05
CA LYS A 61 -77.22 5.81 1.03
C LYS A 61 -78.07 4.63 0.53
N LYS A 62 -78.27 4.50 -0.79
CA LYS A 62 -79.04 3.38 -1.37
C LYS A 62 -78.20 2.12 -1.37
N ALA A 63 -76.93 2.22 -1.78
CA ALA A 63 -75.99 1.11 -1.77
C ALA A 63 -75.41 0.79 -0.38
N LYS A 64 -75.77 1.59 0.64
CA LYS A 64 -75.26 1.47 2.01
C LYS A 64 -73.72 1.50 2.05
N SER A 65 -73.08 2.30 1.20
CA SER A 65 -71.62 2.37 1.08
C SER A 65 -71.08 3.78 1.36
N ASP A 66 -69.88 3.87 1.92
CA ASP A 66 -69.14 5.12 2.11
C ASP A 66 -67.69 4.90 1.70
N GLN A 67 -67.16 5.74 0.83
CA GLN A 67 -65.76 5.74 0.44
C GLN A 67 -65.10 6.98 1.04
N VAL A 68 -63.99 6.79 1.76
CA VAL A 68 -63.26 7.87 2.44
C VAL A 68 -61.85 7.92 1.86
N ILE A 69 -61.44 9.10 1.41
CA ILE A 69 -60.07 9.37 0.98
C ILE A 69 -59.40 10.15 2.10
N CYS A 70 -58.31 9.62 2.63
CA CYS A 70 -57.51 10.29 3.65
C CYS A 70 -56.03 10.34 3.27
N VAL A 71 -55.33 11.26 3.91
CA VAL A 71 -53.86 11.32 3.94
C VAL A 71 -53.44 10.96 5.35
N VAL A 72 -52.59 9.95 5.48
CA VAL A 72 -51.97 9.58 6.75
C VAL A 72 -50.55 10.14 6.72
N LYS A 73 -50.25 11.02 7.67
CA LYS A 73 -48.91 11.57 7.85
C LYS A 73 -48.15 10.69 8.82
N THR A 74 -46.99 10.24 8.40
CA THR A 74 -46.08 9.41 9.20
C THR A 74 -44.68 10.02 9.25
N GLU A 75 -43.93 9.69 10.29
CA GLU A 75 -42.58 10.20 10.49
C GLU A 75 -41.61 9.06 10.85
N LEU A 76 -40.44 9.06 10.21
CA LEU A 76 -39.33 8.14 10.44
C LEU A 76 -38.02 8.88 10.15
N ASP A 77 -37.02 8.77 11.02
CA ASP A 77 -35.64 9.26 10.81
C ASP A 77 -35.54 10.72 10.30
N ASN A 78 -36.31 11.63 10.91
CA ASN A 78 -36.44 13.04 10.52
C ASN A 78 -36.98 13.26 9.09
N VAL A 79 -37.73 12.30 8.55
CA VAL A 79 -38.46 12.41 7.29
C VAL A 79 -39.95 12.25 7.56
N SER A 80 -40.75 13.10 6.91
CA SER A 80 -42.20 13.02 6.91
C SER A 80 -42.69 12.41 5.61
N TYR A 81 -43.67 11.54 5.71
CA TYR A 81 -44.35 10.92 4.58
C TYR A 81 -45.83 11.26 4.66
N GLU A 82 -46.40 11.76 3.57
CA GLU A 82 -47.84 11.89 3.39
C GLU A 82 -48.30 10.77 2.44
N LYS A 83 -48.96 9.76 3.02
CA LYS A 83 -49.40 8.56 2.32
C LYS A 83 -50.91 8.65 2.06
N GLY A 84 -51.34 8.52 0.81
CA GLY A 84 -52.76 8.52 0.45
C GLY A 84 -53.43 7.18 0.74
N TYR A 85 -54.64 7.19 1.30
CA TYR A 85 -55.42 6.00 1.59
C TYR A 85 -56.86 6.15 1.10
N THR A 86 -57.41 5.04 0.63
CA THR A 86 -58.83 4.89 0.30
C THR A 86 -59.45 3.80 1.16
N LEU A 87 -60.41 4.18 1.99
CA LEU A 87 -61.18 3.27 2.83
C LEU A 87 -62.57 3.09 2.23
N SER A 88 -63.05 1.85 2.20
CA SER A 88 -64.42 1.53 1.81
C SER A 88 -65.19 0.98 3.01
N TYR A 89 -66.37 1.51 3.28
CA TYR A 89 -67.26 1.09 4.35
C TYR A 89 -68.59 0.60 3.80
N HIS A 90 -69.19 -0.36 4.51
CA HIS A 90 -70.56 -0.80 4.27
C HIS A 90 -71.40 -0.66 5.55
N LYS A 91 -72.66 -0.25 5.41
CA LYS A 91 -73.60 -0.07 6.52
C LYS A 91 -74.42 -1.34 6.76
N PHE A 92 -74.21 -1.95 7.92
CA PHE A 92 -74.99 -3.08 8.43
C PHE A 92 -75.98 -2.60 9.51
N ASP A 93 -76.83 -3.51 9.99
CA ASP A 93 -77.82 -3.22 11.02
C ASP A 93 -77.18 -2.74 12.34
N ASN A 94 -75.94 -3.17 12.62
CA ASN A 94 -75.16 -2.78 13.79
C ASN A 94 -74.18 -1.62 13.54
N GLY A 95 -74.28 -0.92 12.40
CA GLY A 95 -73.48 0.26 12.10
C GLY A 95 -72.60 0.11 10.85
N TRP A 96 -71.74 1.12 10.64
CA TRP A 96 -70.78 1.12 9.54
C TRP A 96 -69.56 0.27 9.87
N LYS A 97 -69.09 -0.54 8.91
CA LYS A 97 -67.88 -1.36 9.05
C LYS A 97 -66.94 -1.16 7.87
N MET A 98 -65.66 -0.94 8.15
CA MET A 98 -64.61 -0.92 7.13
C MET A 98 -64.54 -2.28 6.43
N GLN A 99 -64.59 -2.26 5.10
CA GLN A 99 -64.49 -3.44 4.24
C GLN A 99 -63.08 -3.59 3.68
N SER A 100 -62.44 -2.47 3.33
CA SER A 100 -61.09 -2.46 2.77
C SER A 100 -60.40 -1.14 3.06
N ILE A 101 -59.08 -1.22 3.18
CA ILE A 101 -58.15 -0.09 3.18
C ILE A 101 -57.15 -0.33 2.04
N ILE A 102 -56.99 0.67 1.18
CA ILE A 102 -56.06 0.62 0.04
C ILE A 102 -55.11 1.80 0.19
N ILE A 103 -53.80 1.52 0.18
CA ILE A 103 -52.75 2.53 0.18
C ILE A 103 -52.41 2.94 -1.26
N GLY A 104 -52.18 4.23 -1.48
CA GLY A 104 -51.70 4.77 -2.75
C GLY A 104 -50.26 4.31 -3.05
N GLU A 105 -49.88 4.35 -4.33
CA GLU A 105 -48.54 3.92 -4.75
C GLU A 105 -47.46 4.78 -4.10
N SER A 106 -46.32 4.19 -3.77
CA SER A 106 -45.21 4.91 -3.10
C SER A 106 -44.61 6.03 -3.94
N ALA A 107 -44.83 6.01 -5.26
CA ALA A 107 -44.43 7.08 -6.17
C ALA A 107 -45.25 8.37 -5.96
N ASP A 108 -46.47 8.25 -5.42
CA ASP A 108 -47.38 9.37 -5.18
C ASP A 108 -47.24 9.94 -3.76
N TRP A 109 -46.40 9.32 -2.92
CA TRP A 109 -46.19 9.79 -1.55
C TRP A 109 -45.42 11.12 -1.58
N VAL A 110 -45.88 12.08 -0.80
CA VAL A 110 -45.15 13.33 -0.59
C VAL A 110 -44.16 13.09 0.55
N ILE A 111 -42.87 13.19 0.25
CA ILE A 111 -41.78 12.92 1.20
C ILE A 111 -41.02 14.23 1.41
N LYS A 112 -40.89 14.66 2.67
CA LYS A 112 -40.26 15.93 3.05
C LYS A 112 -39.28 15.73 4.21
N PRO A 113 -38.13 16.41 4.23
CA PRO A 113 -37.27 16.42 5.39
C PRO A 113 -37.91 17.24 6.52
N LEU A 114 -37.76 16.78 7.76
CA LEU A 114 -38.16 17.50 8.97
C LEU A 114 -36.97 18.22 9.62
N LYS A 115 -35.75 17.72 9.38
CA LYS A 115 -34.48 18.29 9.84
C LYS A 115 -33.41 18.07 8.78
N GLY A 116 -32.31 18.81 8.90
CA GLY A 116 -31.09 18.56 8.14
C GLY A 116 -30.47 17.20 8.45
N VAL A 117 -29.34 16.90 7.80
CA VAL A 117 -28.59 15.67 8.04
C VAL A 117 -28.14 15.58 9.49
N ASN A 118 -28.16 14.36 10.03
CA ASN A 118 -27.61 14.05 11.35
C ASN A 118 -26.22 13.41 11.24
N GLU A 119 -25.54 13.24 12.37
CA GLU A 119 -24.18 12.69 12.44
C GLU A 119 -24.06 11.29 11.82
N GLU A 120 -25.04 10.41 12.02
CA GLU A 120 -25.03 9.05 11.48
C GLU A 120 -25.15 9.04 9.95
N GLN A 121 -26.05 9.85 9.40
CA GLN A 121 -26.20 10.04 7.95
C GLN A 121 -24.91 10.60 7.34
N ILE A 122 -24.29 11.59 8.02
CA ILE A 122 -23.03 12.17 7.57
C ILE A 122 -21.93 11.11 7.56
N LYS A 123 -21.73 10.37 8.66
CA LYS A 123 -20.72 9.28 8.73
C LYS A 123 -20.86 8.31 7.56
N ASN A 124 -22.07 7.81 7.31
CA ASN A 124 -22.35 6.86 6.24
C ASN A 124 -22.08 7.45 4.85
N SER A 125 -22.36 8.75 4.65
CA SER A 125 -22.18 9.40 3.35
C SER A 125 -20.71 9.73 3.02
N LEU A 126 -19.86 9.86 4.04
CA LEU A 126 -18.43 10.14 3.90
C LEU A 126 -17.59 8.88 3.70
N ALA A 127 -18.15 7.70 3.98
CA ALA A 127 -17.48 6.43 3.68
C ALA A 127 -17.08 6.38 2.18
N TYR A 128 -15.86 5.91 1.93
CA TYR A 128 -15.21 5.82 0.62
C TYR A 128 -14.95 7.15 -0.08
N LYS A 129 -15.08 8.27 0.62
CA LYS A 129 -14.67 9.58 0.10
C LYS A 129 -13.20 9.83 0.33
N THR A 130 -12.63 10.73 -0.46
CA THR A 130 -11.22 11.08 -0.37
C THR A 130 -11.03 12.42 0.31
N ILE A 131 -10.01 12.52 1.16
CA ILE A 131 -9.54 13.75 1.80
C ILE A 131 -8.04 13.90 1.58
N ASN A 132 -7.53 15.13 1.64
CA ASN A 132 -6.09 15.37 1.64
C ASN A 132 -5.56 15.38 3.08
N VAL A 133 -4.61 14.51 3.42
CA VAL A 133 -3.95 14.44 4.72
C VAL A 133 -2.45 14.64 4.50
N ASP A 134 -1.90 15.72 5.07
CA ASP A 134 -0.47 16.07 4.94
C ASP A 134 0.08 16.08 3.49
N GLY A 135 -0.76 16.36 2.49
CA GLY A 135 -0.40 16.37 1.07
C GLY A 135 -0.74 15.10 0.29
N GLU A 136 -1.25 14.05 0.96
CA GLU A 136 -1.61 12.77 0.37
C GLU A 136 -3.12 12.55 0.30
N LEU A 137 -3.61 11.89 -0.75
CA LEU A 137 -5.03 11.56 -0.89
C LEU A 137 -5.36 10.26 -0.15
N TRP A 138 -6.19 10.36 0.87
CA TRP A 138 -6.64 9.23 1.68
C TRP A 138 -8.11 8.93 1.44
N THR A 139 -8.45 7.66 1.26
CA THR A 139 -9.86 7.21 1.28
C THR A 139 -10.30 6.93 2.70
N ILE A 140 -11.42 7.52 3.11
CA ILE A 140 -12.10 7.22 4.38
C ILE A 140 -12.71 5.82 4.27
N GLU A 141 -12.29 4.89 5.10
CA GLU A 141 -12.82 3.53 5.13
C GLU A 141 -14.14 3.46 5.91
N ASP A 142 -14.96 2.45 5.58
CA ASP A 142 -16.19 2.20 6.33
C ASP A 142 -15.87 1.88 7.79
N GLY A 143 -16.57 2.55 8.71
CA GLY A 143 -16.32 2.45 10.16
C GLY A 143 -15.06 3.18 10.68
N GLU A 144 -14.26 3.83 9.84
CA GLU A 144 -13.02 4.52 10.27
C GLU A 144 -13.31 5.81 11.07
N ILE A 145 -14.47 6.45 10.84
CA ILE A 145 -14.89 7.66 11.55
C ILE A 145 -15.27 7.35 13.00
N SER A 146 -14.30 7.50 13.89
CA SER A 146 -14.44 7.29 15.33
C SER A 146 -15.27 8.38 16.02
N ASP A 147 -15.12 9.64 15.58
CA ASP A 147 -15.79 10.81 16.16
C ASP A 147 -16.21 11.79 15.09
N ILE A 148 -17.34 12.46 15.31
CA ILE A 148 -17.87 13.50 14.44
C ILE A 148 -18.53 14.59 15.27
N VAL A 149 -18.27 15.84 14.91
CA VAL A 149 -18.88 16.99 15.56
C VAL A 149 -19.33 17.99 14.50
N ILE A 150 -20.63 18.25 14.42
CA ILE A 150 -21.19 19.31 13.58
C ILE A 150 -20.83 20.67 14.22
N LYS A 151 -19.99 21.45 13.53
CA LYS A 151 -19.56 22.79 13.98
C LYS A 151 -20.53 23.88 13.54
N LYS A 152 -21.08 23.73 12.33
CA LYS A 152 -22.04 24.65 11.74
C LYS A 152 -22.99 23.88 10.82
N GLN A 153 -24.25 24.25 10.81
CA GLN A 153 -25.28 23.68 9.94
C GLN A 153 -26.23 24.79 9.47
N ASP A 154 -26.51 24.81 8.17
CA ASP A 154 -27.43 25.74 7.52
C ASP A 154 -28.41 24.94 6.65
N THR A 155 -29.63 24.76 7.16
CA THR A 155 -30.66 23.89 6.58
C THR A 155 -31.81 24.71 5.98
N ASP A 156 -32.13 24.44 4.71
CA ASP A 156 -33.31 24.95 4.00
C ASP A 156 -34.23 23.78 3.64
N LEU A 157 -35.19 23.48 4.52
CA LEU A 157 -36.12 22.35 4.36
C LEU A 157 -37.04 22.50 3.14
N ASP A 158 -37.41 23.73 2.78
CA ASP A 158 -38.31 24.01 1.66
C ASP A 158 -37.63 23.73 0.32
N LYS A 159 -36.33 24.03 0.24
CA LYS A 159 -35.52 23.70 -0.94
C LYS A 159 -34.89 22.31 -0.88
N GLY A 160 -35.03 21.60 0.24
CA GLY A 160 -34.39 20.31 0.46
C GLY A 160 -32.87 20.41 0.39
N LYS A 161 -32.27 21.42 1.04
CA LYS A 161 -30.83 21.65 1.04
C LYS A 161 -30.28 21.72 2.46
N ASP A 162 -29.09 21.18 2.65
CA ASP A 162 -28.38 21.30 3.93
C ASP A 162 -26.89 21.48 3.70
N LYS A 163 -26.29 22.42 4.42
CA LYS A 163 -24.84 22.67 4.37
C LYS A 163 -24.27 22.53 5.76
N VAL A 164 -23.28 21.66 5.91
CA VAL A 164 -22.63 21.38 7.20
C VAL A 164 -21.14 21.61 7.13
N THR A 165 -20.59 22.14 8.22
CA THR A 165 -19.15 22.10 8.52
C THR A 165 -18.96 21.17 9.69
N ILE A 166 -18.18 20.11 9.47
CA ILE A 166 -18.01 19.01 10.42
C ILE A 166 -16.53 18.84 10.74
N LYS A 167 -16.23 18.58 12.00
CA LYS A 167 -14.93 18.08 12.42
C LYS A 167 -15.03 16.57 12.56
N ILE A 168 -14.12 15.82 11.95
CA ILE A 168 -14.09 14.35 12.05
C ILE A 168 -12.77 13.89 12.65
N LYS A 169 -12.81 12.73 13.31
CA LYS A 169 -11.62 11.97 13.69
C LYS A 169 -11.67 10.58 13.06
N LEU A 170 -10.66 10.26 12.28
CA LEU A 170 -10.44 8.94 11.73
C LEU A 170 -9.51 8.16 12.64
N ASN A 171 -9.89 6.93 12.93
CA ASN A 171 -9.09 6.01 13.72
C ASN A 171 -8.62 4.87 12.80
N GLY A 172 -7.64 5.18 11.95
CA GLY A 172 -7.00 4.21 11.07
C GLY A 172 -6.20 3.17 11.86
N GLU A 173 -5.69 2.13 11.19
CA GLU A 173 -4.99 1.05 11.90
C GLU A 173 -3.69 1.53 12.57
N MET A 174 -2.88 2.30 11.85
CA MET A 174 -1.57 2.79 12.29
C MET A 174 -1.58 4.25 12.75
N GLU A 175 -2.45 5.05 12.14
CA GLU A 175 -2.47 6.51 12.31
C GLU A 175 -3.87 7.00 12.66
N GLU A 176 -3.93 8.01 13.51
CA GLU A 176 -5.12 8.79 13.80
C GLU A 176 -5.07 10.10 13.02
N VAL A 177 -6.20 10.51 12.46
CA VAL A 177 -6.31 11.72 11.66
C VAL A 177 -7.46 12.58 12.18
N GLU A 178 -7.24 13.88 12.27
CA GLU A 178 -8.27 14.86 12.65
C GLU A 178 -8.25 16.05 11.69
N GLY A 179 -9.44 16.51 11.28
CA GLY A 179 -9.60 17.67 10.39
C GLY A 179 -11.06 18.03 10.14
N THR A 180 -11.27 18.95 9.20
CA THR A 180 -12.57 19.60 8.95
C THR A 180 -13.03 19.41 7.51
N ILE A 181 -14.32 19.12 7.34
CA ILE A 181 -14.98 18.96 6.03
C ILE A 181 -16.16 19.93 5.96
N LYS A 182 -16.35 20.53 4.79
CA LYS A 182 -17.62 21.15 4.37
C LYS A 182 -18.35 20.19 3.46
N ALA A 183 -19.61 19.92 3.75
CA ALA A 183 -20.44 19.03 2.95
C ALA A 183 -21.78 19.69 2.62
N GLU A 184 -22.22 19.52 1.39
CA GLU A 184 -23.52 19.96 0.90
C GLU A 184 -24.40 18.76 0.58
N TYR A 185 -25.67 18.81 1.00
CA TYR A 185 -26.64 17.75 0.78
C TYR A 185 -27.87 18.29 0.06
N ASP A 186 -28.38 17.48 -0.86
CA ASP A 186 -29.69 17.68 -1.49
C ASP A 186 -30.64 16.56 -1.01
N PHE A 187 -31.90 16.89 -0.80
CA PHE A 187 -32.93 15.93 -0.42
C PHE A 187 -33.72 15.47 -1.65
N ASP A 188 -33.60 14.18 -1.99
CA ASP A 188 -34.51 13.47 -2.89
C ASP A 188 -35.02 12.21 -2.20
N LYS A 189 -36.14 12.34 -1.48
CA LYS A 189 -36.74 11.32 -0.58
C LYS A 189 -35.86 10.90 0.61
N LYS A 190 -34.55 11.11 0.53
CA LYS A 190 -33.54 11.01 1.58
C LYS A 190 -32.46 12.07 1.32
N TRP A 191 -31.69 12.40 2.35
CA TRP A 191 -30.53 13.26 2.17
C TRP A 191 -29.43 12.52 1.42
N GLU A 192 -28.89 13.16 0.38
CA GLU A 192 -27.79 12.65 -0.43
C GLU A 192 -26.66 13.66 -0.46
N LEU A 193 -25.43 13.19 -0.23
CA LEU A 193 -24.24 14.03 -0.30
C LEU A 193 -24.04 14.48 -1.74
N LYS A 194 -24.09 15.79 -1.95
CA LYS A 194 -23.98 16.42 -3.27
C LYS A 194 -22.54 16.83 -3.58
N ASP A 195 -21.89 17.43 -2.61
CA ASP A 195 -20.54 17.95 -2.72
C ASP A 195 -19.82 17.91 -1.38
N MET A 196 -18.49 17.83 -1.42
CA MET A 196 -17.65 17.90 -0.23
C MET A 196 -16.29 18.52 -0.56
N GLU A 197 -15.78 19.28 0.41
CA GLU A 197 -14.48 19.91 0.35
C GLU A 197 -13.83 19.80 1.75
N ASP A 198 -12.60 19.30 1.81
CA ASP A 198 -11.79 19.39 3.04
C ASP A 198 -11.15 20.77 3.17
N GLU A 199 -10.93 21.23 4.41
CA GLU A 199 -10.33 22.54 4.65
C GLU A 199 -8.80 22.54 4.55
N ASN A 200 -8.18 21.48 4.01
CA ASN A 200 -6.73 21.25 4.00
C ASN A 200 -6.08 21.40 5.40
N ASP A 201 -6.81 21.02 6.45
CA ASP A 201 -6.38 21.10 7.85
C ASP A 201 -6.18 19.72 8.49
N PHE A 202 -6.27 18.66 7.70
CA PHE A 202 -6.04 17.29 8.15
C PHE A 202 -4.56 17.03 8.39
N SER A 203 -4.27 16.45 9.56
CA SER A 203 -2.94 15.98 9.92
C SER A 203 -3.01 14.58 10.52
N SER A 204 -1.99 13.78 10.21
CA SER A 204 -1.84 12.41 10.69
C SER A 204 -0.96 12.36 11.94
N LYS A 205 -1.27 11.39 12.81
CA LYS A 205 -0.47 11.08 13.99
C LYS A 205 -0.37 9.57 14.17
N GLU A 206 0.85 9.08 14.23
CA GLU A 206 1.13 7.67 14.50
C GLU A 206 0.71 7.25 15.91
N LYS A 207 0.13 6.05 15.99
CA LYS A 207 -0.20 5.39 17.24
C LYS A 207 1.06 4.84 17.90
N ALA A 208 1.31 5.28 19.13
CA ALA A 208 2.55 4.95 19.85
C ALA A 208 2.74 3.44 20.10
N ASP A 209 1.65 2.68 20.23
CA ASP A 209 1.67 1.22 20.41
C ASP A 209 1.87 0.44 19.10
N LYS A 210 1.82 1.13 17.94
CA LYS A 210 1.99 0.56 16.60
C LYS A 210 3.26 1.00 15.90
N ALA A 211 3.90 2.05 16.39
CA ALA A 211 5.10 2.62 15.79
C ALA A 211 6.20 1.55 15.56
N LEU A 212 6.81 1.59 14.38
CA LEU A 212 7.95 0.75 14.05
C LEU A 212 9.18 1.21 14.84
N ASN A 213 9.68 0.37 15.73
CA ASN A 213 10.85 0.66 16.55
C ASN A 213 12.07 -0.06 15.97
N VAL A 214 12.74 0.60 15.03
CA VAL A 214 13.94 0.09 14.37
C VAL A 214 15.06 1.12 14.51
N ASN A 215 16.23 0.68 14.98
CA ASN A 215 17.42 1.51 15.09
C ASN A 215 18.51 1.08 14.08
N GLU A 216 19.65 1.78 14.07
CA GLU A 216 20.76 1.47 13.16
C GLU A 216 21.35 0.06 13.38
N GLU A 217 21.45 -0.41 14.62
CA GLU A 217 21.96 -1.75 14.94
C GLU A 217 21.04 -2.84 14.36
N ASP A 218 19.72 -2.65 14.46
CA ASP A 218 18.72 -3.56 13.89
C ASP A 218 18.86 -3.62 12.36
N LEU A 219 18.99 -2.46 11.69
CA LEU A 219 19.17 -2.39 10.23
C LEU A 219 20.50 -3.02 9.78
N ILE A 220 21.58 -2.81 10.53
CA ILE A 220 22.87 -3.45 10.24
C ILE A 220 22.76 -4.97 10.40
N ALA A 221 22.04 -5.45 11.41
CA ALA A 221 21.81 -6.88 11.61
C ALA A 221 21.04 -7.50 10.43
N GLU A 222 20.07 -6.78 9.85
CA GLU A 222 19.28 -7.24 8.69
C GLU A 222 20.10 -7.52 7.43
N ILE A 223 21.19 -6.77 7.21
CA ILE A 223 22.11 -7.01 6.08
C ILE A 223 23.29 -7.92 6.41
N SER A 224 23.56 -8.15 7.70
CA SER A 224 24.66 -9.01 8.13
C SER A 224 24.45 -10.45 7.67
N GLY A 225 25.49 -11.05 7.10
CA GLY A 225 25.47 -12.40 6.55
C GLY A 225 24.88 -12.51 5.14
N ARG A 226 24.26 -11.45 4.58
CA ARG A 226 23.85 -11.41 3.18
C ARG A 226 25.06 -11.29 2.25
N GLU A 227 24.84 -11.53 0.96
CA GLU A 227 25.87 -11.45 -0.07
C GLU A 227 25.51 -10.37 -1.10
N ILE A 228 26.50 -9.60 -1.53
CA ILE A 228 26.41 -8.76 -2.73
C ILE A 228 27.10 -9.46 -3.90
N SER A 229 26.56 -9.30 -5.10
CA SER A 229 27.19 -9.78 -6.34
C SER A 229 27.96 -8.65 -7.00
N PHE A 230 29.17 -8.95 -7.47
CA PHE A 230 30.02 -8.02 -8.22
C PHE A 230 30.74 -8.76 -9.36
N GLY A 231 31.21 -8.06 -10.39
CA GLY A 231 32.04 -8.68 -11.46
C GLY A 231 31.26 -9.17 -12.67
N GLU A 232 30.02 -8.69 -12.87
CA GLU A 232 29.19 -9.01 -14.03
C GLU A 232 29.43 -8.01 -15.16
N THR A 233 29.69 -8.49 -16.37
CA THR A 233 29.74 -7.62 -17.56
C THR A 233 28.52 -7.86 -18.43
N LYS A 234 27.82 -6.76 -18.76
CA LYS A 234 26.64 -6.79 -19.63
C LYS A 234 27.04 -6.30 -21.01
N SER A 235 26.94 -7.18 -22.00
CA SER A 235 27.14 -6.84 -23.40
C SER A 235 25.80 -6.75 -24.13
N ASP A 236 25.53 -5.64 -24.78
CA ASP A 236 24.37 -5.46 -25.66
C ASP A 236 24.61 -6.22 -26.96
N ALA A 237 23.68 -7.10 -27.32
CA ALA A 237 23.69 -7.88 -28.55
C ALA A 237 22.87 -7.21 -29.67
N GLY A 238 22.24 -6.06 -29.38
CA GLY A 238 21.27 -5.41 -30.24
C GLY A 238 19.86 -6.02 -30.09
N ASN A 239 18.86 -5.34 -30.67
CA ASN A 239 17.44 -5.75 -30.67
C ASN A 239 16.84 -6.01 -29.27
N GLY A 240 17.33 -5.32 -28.23
CA GLY A 240 16.85 -5.49 -26.85
C GLY A 240 17.34 -6.76 -26.16
N ILE A 241 18.29 -7.49 -26.76
CA ILE A 241 18.91 -8.67 -26.17
C ILE A 241 20.24 -8.26 -25.56
N SER A 242 20.47 -8.62 -24.31
CA SER A 242 21.76 -8.44 -23.64
C SER A 242 22.25 -9.77 -23.09
N PHE A 243 23.56 -10.01 -23.20
CA PHE A 243 24.23 -11.14 -22.57
C PHE A 243 24.92 -10.64 -21.30
N ILE A 244 24.72 -11.37 -20.20
CA ILE A 244 25.44 -11.14 -18.95
C ILE A 244 26.50 -12.23 -18.85
N ASN A 245 27.76 -11.81 -18.74
CA ASN A 245 28.88 -12.70 -18.51
C ASN A 245 29.17 -12.77 -17.01
N TYR A 246 28.97 -13.96 -16.44
CA TYR A 246 29.20 -14.26 -15.03
C TYR A 246 30.58 -14.88 -14.75
N SER A 247 31.48 -14.98 -15.74
CA SER A 247 32.79 -15.66 -15.57
C SER A 247 33.70 -15.03 -14.51
N THR A 248 33.47 -13.77 -14.17
CA THR A 248 34.18 -13.01 -13.13
C THR A 248 33.29 -12.64 -11.95
N GLN A 249 32.05 -13.15 -11.90
CA GLN A 249 31.13 -12.84 -10.83
C GLN A 249 31.67 -13.37 -9.50
N GLN A 250 31.67 -12.52 -8.50
CA GLN A 250 32.00 -12.83 -7.11
C GLN A 250 30.80 -12.53 -6.24
N LYS A 251 30.66 -13.34 -5.19
CA LYS A 251 29.73 -13.07 -4.09
C LYS A 251 30.55 -12.64 -2.89
N ILE A 252 30.24 -11.47 -2.38
CA ILE A 252 30.97 -10.84 -1.27
C ILE A 252 30.03 -10.85 -0.07
N LYS A 253 30.45 -11.53 1.00
CA LYS A 253 29.65 -11.60 2.21
C LYS A 253 29.71 -10.29 2.99
N ILE A 254 28.58 -9.81 3.48
CA ILE A 254 28.52 -8.66 4.40
C ILE A 254 28.74 -9.19 5.82
N ASN A 255 29.77 -8.72 6.52
CA ASN A 255 29.93 -8.97 7.95
C ASN A 255 29.78 -7.64 8.69
N THR A 256 29.22 -7.70 9.90
CA THR A 256 29.01 -6.51 10.74
C THR A 256 30.32 -5.75 11.00
N ASP A 257 31.42 -6.46 11.26
CA ASP A 257 32.73 -5.86 11.53
C ASP A 257 33.35 -5.13 10.32
N ASP A 258 32.85 -5.43 9.11
CA ASP A 258 33.31 -4.82 7.86
C ASP A 258 32.53 -3.53 7.53
N ILE A 259 31.46 -3.21 8.30
CA ILE A 259 30.59 -2.05 8.06
C ILE A 259 31.08 -0.83 8.85
N SER A 260 31.13 0.32 8.18
CA SER A 260 31.36 1.62 8.81
C SER A 260 30.48 2.70 8.17
N GLU A 261 30.43 3.88 8.80
CA GLU A 261 29.70 5.05 8.26
C GLU A 261 28.24 4.75 7.88
N PHE A 262 27.56 3.94 8.70
CA PHE A 262 26.13 3.68 8.49
C PHE A 262 25.34 4.97 8.72
N THR A 263 24.38 5.25 7.85
CA THR A 263 23.51 6.42 7.96
C THR A 263 22.13 6.08 7.42
N ILE A 264 21.10 6.49 8.15
CA ILE A 264 19.72 6.54 7.66
C ILE A 264 19.55 7.86 6.92
N ASN A 265 19.49 7.80 5.59
CA ASN A 265 19.41 8.99 4.74
C ASN A 265 17.99 9.53 4.68
N GLN A 266 17.01 8.64 4.59
CA GLN A 266 15.61 8.99 4.48
C GLN A 266 14.72 7.91 5.10
N GLN A 267 13.62 8.34 5.71
CA GLN A 267 12.50 7.50 6.10
C GLN A 267 11.25 8.04 5.43
N THR A 268 10.48 7.17 4.78
CA THR A 268 9.16 7.51 4.22
C THR A 268 8.10 6.54 4.74
N LYS A 269 6.87 7.04 4.83
CA LYS A 269 5.69 6.27 5.18
C LYS A 269 4.71 6.29 4.02
N GLU A 270 3.98 5.20 3.82
CA GLU A 270 2.94 5.07 2.81
C GLU A 270 1.77 4.25 3.36
N GLU A 271 0.65 4.24 2.62
CA GLU A 271 -0.55 3.49 2.97
C GLU A 271 -1.06 3.75 4.40
N LYS A 272 -1.22 5.03 4.76
CA LYS A 272 -1.65 5.45 6.11
C LYS A 272 -0.74 4.91 7.22
N GLY A 273 0.56 4.87 6.96
CA GLY A 273 1.59 4.39 7.90
C GLY A 273 1.77 2.87 7.95
N LYS A 274 1.09 2.07 7.11
CA LYS A 274 1.30 0.61 7.05
C LYS A 274 2.61 0.23 6.37
N GLY A 275 3.07 1.02 5.40
CA GLY A 275 4.35 0.84 4.73
C GLY A 275 5.38 1.82 5.28
N VAL A 276 6.56 1.34 5.67
CA VAL A 276 7.69 2.18 6.08
C VAL A 276 8.93 1.78 5.29
N THR A 277 9.53 2.75 4.61
CA THR A 277 10.78 2.58 3.89
C THR A 277 11.91 3.32 4.62
N TYR A 278 13.02 2.62 4.84
CA TYR A 278 14.30 3.23 5.20
C TYR A 278 15.25 3.16 4.02
N GLU A 279 15.77 4.31 3.60
CA GLU A 279 16.87 4.41 2.64
C GLU A 279 18.14 4.75 3.41
N CYS A 280 19.11 3.84 3.36
CA CYS A 280 20.33 3.89 4.14
C CYS A 280 21.55 3.79 3.24
N SER A 281 22.69 4.27 3.74
CA SER A 281 23.99 4.03 3.13
C SER A 281 25.02 3.62 4.18
N CYS A 282 25.99 2.82 3.77
CA CYS A 282 27.16 2.51 4.59
C CYS A 282 28.38 2.17 3.73
N LYS A 283 29.56 2.14 4.36
CA LYS A 283 30.78 1.60 3.77
C LYS A 283 30.94 0.14 4.17
N LEU A 284 31.29 -0.70 3.20
CA LEU A 284 31.72 -2.08 3.42
C LEU A 284 33.20 -2.18 3.05
N SER A 285 34.05 -2.37 4.05
CA SER A 285 35.50 -2.46 3.88
C SER A 285 35.95 -3.91 3.86
N LYS A 286 36.57 -4.32 2.76
CA LYS A 286 37.27 -5.60 2.59
C LYS A 286 38.77 -5.35 2.49
N ALA A 287 39.56 -6.43 2.58
CA ALA A 287 41.03 -6.37 2.74
C ALA A 287 41.72 -5.28 1.90
N ASP A 288 41.44 -5.24 0.60
CA ASP A 288 42.06 -4.29 -0.34
C ASP A 288 41.01 -3.50 -1.16
N VAL A 289 39.72 -3.51 -0.75
CA VAL A 289 38.61 -2.91 -1.51
C VAL A 289 37.55 -2.36 -0.57
N GLN A 290 37.01 -1.19 -0.90
CA GLN A 290 35.84 -0.62 -0.22
C GLN A 290 34.65 -0.46 -1.18
N TYR A 291 33.46 -0.70 -0.64
CA TYR A 291 32.19 -0.45 -1.32
C TYR A 291 31.37 0.57 -0.54
N THR A 292 30.68 1.45 -1.26
CA THR A 292 29.51 2.15 -0.74
C THR A 292 28.27 1.29 -1.00
N LEU A 293 27.58 0.85 0.04
CA LEU A 293 26.31 0.14 -0.08
C LEU A 293 25.16 1.14 0.02
N GLN A 294 24.28 1.14 -0.97
CA GLN A 294 22.96 1.78 -0.90
C GLN A 294 21.95 0.70 -0.53
N VAL A 295 21.27 0.85 0.61
CA VAL A 295 20.38 -0.18 1.15
C VAL A 295 18.97 0.38 1.33
N LYS A 296 17.98 -0.34 0.82
CA LYS A 296 16.56 -0.03 1.02
C LYS A 296 15.90 -1.13 1.83
N TYR A 297 15.32 -0.78 2.96
CA TYR A 297 14.49 -1.65 3.79
C TYR A 297 13.04 -1.24 3.65
N PHE A 298 12.16 -2.19 3.35
CA PHE A 298 10.71 -1.97 3.30
C PHE A 298 10.01 -2.86 4.31
N TYR A 299 9.39 -2.25 5.30
CA TYR A 299 8.57 -2.89 6.31
C TYR A 299 7.09 -2.69 5.98
N TYR A 300 6.30 -3.74 6.17
CA TYR A 300 4.85 -3.70 6.01
C TYR A 300 4.16 -4.23 7.26
N TYR A 301 3.16 -3.50 7.74
CA TYR A 301 2.33 -3.90 8.86
C TYR A 301 1.08 -4.66 8.39
N ASP A 302 0.93 -5.89 8.86
CA ASP A 302 -0.28 -6.71 8.68
C ASP A 302 -0.61 -7.41 10.01
N GLY A 303 -1.28 -6.69 10.91
CA GLY A 303 -1.52 -7.11 12.29
C GLY A 303 -0.27 -7.09 13.20
N THR A 304 0.91 -7.31 12.61
CA THR A 304 2.25 -7.14 13.18
C THR A 304 3.21 -6.64 12.09
N TRP A 305 4.34 -6.05 12.47
CA TRP A 305 5.40 -5.73 11.52
C TRP A 305 6.05 -7.00 10.98
N ASN A 306 6.08 -7.14 9.66
CA ASN A 306 6.77 -8.23 8.97
C ASN A 306 8.27 -7.96 8.85
N ASP A 307 9.05 -9.02 8.66
CA ASP A 307 10.46 -8.92 8.28
C ASP A 307 10.60 -8.06 7.01
N PRO A 308 11.65 -7.20 6.92
CA PRO A 308 11.75 -6.27 5.83
C PRO A 308 12.14 -6.96 4.52
N SER A 309 11.58 -6.48 3.43
CA SER A 309 12.21 -6.67 2.12
C SER A 309 13.44 -5.78 2.04
N VAL A 310 14.60 -6.36 1.72
CA VAL A 310 15.87 -5.62 1.67
C VAL A 310 16.49 -5.70 0.29
N THR A 311 16.80 -4.53 -0.27
CA THR A 311 17.53 -4.37 -1.53
C THR A 311 18.88 -3.72 -1.25
N ILE A 312 19.95 -4.32 -1.76
CA ILE A 312 21.33 -3.84 -1.57
C ILE A 312 21.93 -3.55 -2.93
N THR A 313 22.37 -2.32 -3.14
CA THR A 313 23.08 -1.89 -4.36
C THR A 313 24.51 -1.51 -3.99
N PRO A 314 25.51 -2.33 -4.33
CA PRO A 314 26.91 -2.00 -4.08
C PRO A 314 27.44 -1.05 -5.15
N VAL A 315 28.22 -0.06 -4.73
CA VAL A 315 29.02 0.82 -5.59
C VAL A 315 30.46 0.69 -5.16
N LEU A 316 31.33 0.28 -6.09
CA LEU A 316 32.76 0.17 -5.83
C LEU A 316 33.37 1.57 -5.68
N ASP A 317 34.07 1.80 -4.58
CA ASP A 317 34.78 3.07 -4.37
C ASP A 317 36.07 3.04 -5.19
N THR A 318 36.11 3.77 -6.30
CA THR A 318 37.19 3.65 -7.30
C THR A 318 38.58 3.95 -6.74
N ASP A 319 38.67 4.78 -5.71
CA ASP A 319 39.96 5.19 -5.12
C ASP A 319 40.45 4.23 -4.03
N SER A 320 39.67 3.17 -3.73
CA SER A 320 39.93 2.26 -2.61
C SER A 320 40.72 1.00 -2.95
N ILE A 321 40.92 0.68 -4.24
CA ILE A 321 41.60 -0.55 -4.64
C ILE A 321 43.11 -0.35 -4.70
N ASN A 322 43.84 -1.06 -3.82
CA ASN A 322 45.30 -1.06 -3.83
C ASN A 322 45.87 -2.48 -3.75
N LEU A 323 46.19 -3.05 -4.92
CA LEU A 323 46.83 -4.37 -5.00
C LEU A 323 48.35 -4.31 -4.77
N SER A 324 48.91 -3.14 -4.44
CA SER A 324 50.36 -3.01 -4.22
C SER A 324 50.83 -3.88 -3.05
N GLY A 325 52.04 -4.39 -3.17
CA GLY A 325 52.67 -5.30 -2.23
C GLY A 325 53.09 -6.61 -2.89
N THR A 326 53.58 -7.50 -2.05
CA THR A 326 54.13 -8.78 -2.47
C THR A 326 53.11 -9.89 -2.26
N TRP A 327 52.73 -10.55 -3.34
CA TRP A 327 51.79 -11.66 -3.35
C TRP A 327 52.54 -12.97 -3.54
N LYS A 328 52.35 -13.95 -2.66
CA LYS A 328 53.08 -15.23 -2.70
C LYS A 328 52.14 -16.42 -2.69
N GLY A 329 52.59 -17.49 -3.31
CA GLY A 329 51.89 -18.77 -3.29
C GLY A 329 52.51 -19.76 -4.25
N ASN A 330 51.66 -20.59 -4.85
CA ASN A 330 52.11 -21.72 -5.67
C ASN A 330 51.64 -21.58 -7.10
N TYR A 331 52.40 -22.14 -8.03
CA TYR A 331 51.97 -22.38 -9.40
C TYR A 331 51.95 -23.87 -9.72
N THR A 332 51.14 -24.25 -10.71
CA THR A 332 51.03 -25.62 -11.20
C THR A 332 50.81 -25.62 -12.70
N GLY A 333 51.57 -26.45 -13.39
CA GLY A 333 51.50 -26.66 -14.83
C GLY A 333 51.76 -28.11 -15.22
N ALA A 334 51.81 -28.37 -16.53
CA ALA A 334 52.02 -29.71 -17.06
C ALA A 334 53.48 -30.16 -16.84
N GLY A 335 53.74 -30.83 -15.71
CA GLY A 335 55.08 -31.29 -15.32
C GLY A 335 55.93 -30.23 -14.61
N SER A 336 55.36 -29.06 -14.32
CA SER A 336 55.96 -27.95 -13.59
C SER A 336 55.15 -27.64 -12.32
N SER A 337 55.86 -27.36 -11.23
CA SER A 337 55.27 -26.85 -9.99
C SER A 337 56.33 -26.10 -9.21
N GLY A 338 55.88 -25.23 -8.31
CA GLY A 338 56.76 -24.43 -7.49
C GLY A 338 56.04 -23.26 -6.86
N THR A 339 56.81 -22.29 -6.39
CA THR A 339 56.31 -21.06 -5.81
C THR A 339 56.29 -19.93 -6.82
N ALA A 340 55.31 -19.06 -6.70
CA ALA A 340 55.18 -17.83 -7.47
C ALA A 340 55.11 -16.65 -6.52
N GLU A 341 55.76 -15.57 -6.90
CA GLU A 341 55.77 -14.29 -6.20
C GLU A 341 55.52 -13.17 -7.21
N LEU A 342 54.53 -12.33 -6.94
CA LEU A 342 54.22 -11.14 -7.71
C LEU A 342 54.36 -9.93 -6.78
N ASP A 343 55.40 -9.14 -7.00
CA ASP A 343 55.64 -7.91 -6.25
C ASP A 343 55.29 -6.72 -7.13
N ILE A 344 54.18 -6.05 -6.83
CA ILE A 344 53.60 -4.98 -7.67
C ILE A 344 53.40 -3.70 -6.87
N ASN A 345 53.52 -2.57 -7.55
CA ASN A 345 53.29 -1.24 -7.00
C ASN A 345 52.45 -0.40 -7.96
N SER A 346 51.63 0.48 -7.41
CA SER A 346 50.81 1.44 -8.14
C SER A 346 50.70 2.76 -7.38
N GLU A 347 50.74 3.89 -8.09
CA GLU A 347 50.51 5.22 -7.53
C GLU A 347 49.04 5.68 -7.69
N ASP A 348 48.30 5.07 -8.63
CA ASP A 348 46.94 5.49 -9.03
C ASP A 348 45.88 4.38 -8.86
N GLY A 349 46.28 3.20 -8.38
CA GLY A 349 45.42 2.03 -8.21
C GLY A 349 44.93 1.40 -9.52
N ILE A 350 45.37 1.89 -10.68
CA ILE A 350 44.95 1.45 -12.02
C ILE A 350 46.15 0.86 -12.77
N ASN A 351 47.25 1.59 -12.82
CA ASN A 351 48.48 1.21 -13.48
C ASN A 351 49.42 0.55 -12.47
N TYR A 352 49.82 -0.68 -12.74
CA TYR A 352 50.69 -1.47 -11.90
C TYR A 352 51.99 -1.77 -12.61
N SER A 353 53.09 -1.71 -11.88
CA SER A 353 54.39 -2.17 -12.33
C SER A 353 55.06 -3.01 -11.24
N GLY A 354 55.88 -3.97 -11.63
CA GLY A 354 56.43 -4.90 -10.66
C GLY A 354 57.34 -5.97 -11.22
N THR A 355 57.54 -6.99 -10.40
CA THR A 355 58.33 -8.18 -10.71
C THR A 355 57.51 -9.43 -10.49
N TYR A 356 57.54 -10.33 -11.46
CA TYR A 356 57.05 -11.69 -11.28
C TYR A 356 58.22 -12.66 -11.18
N THR A 357 58.22 -13.48 -10.14
CA THR A 357 59.25 -14.47 -9.83
C THR A 357 58.61 -15.84 -9.68
N TYR A 358 59.21 -16.86 -10.29
CA TYR A 358 58.80 -18.25 -10.13
C TYR A 358 60.01 -19.10 -9.75
N THR A 359 59.84 -19.93 -8.73
CA THR A 359 60.88 -20.86 -8.26
C THR A 359 60.36 -22.27 -8.39
N SER A 360 61.05 -23.11 -9.17
CA SER A 360 60.59 -24.49 -9.36
C SER A 360 61.08 -25.43 -8.28
N ASP A 361 60.19 -26.33 -7.86
CA ASP A 361 60.53 -27.46 -6.98
C ASP A 361 61.23 -28.61 -7.75
N LYS A 362 61.26 -28.53 -9.09
CA LYS A 362 61.80 -29.56 -9.97
C LYS A 362 63.18 -29.14 -10.44
N SER A 363 64.18 -29.99 -10.20
CA SER A 363 65.58 -29.75 -10.58
C SER A 363 65.82 -29.60 -12.10
N TYR A 364 64.85 -29.98 -12.94
CA TYR A 364 64.91 -29.90 -14.39
C TYR A 364 64.08 -28.75 -14.99
N VAL A 365 63.41 -27.95 -14.14
CA VAL A 365 62.67 -26.75 -14.55
C VAL A 365 63.42 -25.55 -14.00
N ASN A 366 63.69 -24.57 -14.85
CA ASN A 366 64.45 -23.40 -14.43
C ASN A 366 63.57 -22.46 -13.59
N SER A 367 64.21 -21.75 -12.66
CA SER A 367 63.58 -20.62 -11.97
C SER A 367 63.92 -19.33 -12.71
N GLY A 368 63.10 -18.30 -12.56
CA GLY A 368 63.33 -17.04 -13.24
C GLY A 368 62.48 -15.91 -12.69
N SER A 369 62.81 -14.69 -13.13
CA SER A 369 62.04 -13.49 -12.78
C SER A 369 62.11 -12.43 -13.88
N TYR A 370 61.03 -11.70 -14.09
CA TYR A 370 60.93 -10.65 -15.11
C TYR A 370 60.05 -9.49 -14.65
N LYS A 371 60.30 -8.32 -15.23
CA LYS A 371 59.48 -7.12 -15.01
C LYS A 371 58.10 -7.31 -15.61
N VAL A 372 57.09 -6.72 -14.99
CA VAL A 372 55.72 -6.71 -15.48
C VAL A 372 55.09 -5.33 -15.34
N GLU A 373 54.25 -4.94 -16.30
CA GLU A 373 53.54 -3.65 -16.28
C GLU A 373 52.16 -3.77 -16.91
N GLY A 374 51.14 -3.11 -16.36
CA GLY A 374 49.82 -3.12 -16.98
C GLY A 374 48.74 -2.53 -16.08
N THR A 375 47.50 -3.00 -16.25
CA THR A 375 46.33 -2.36 -15.66
C THR A 375 45.43 -3.31 -14.90
N PHE A 376 44.66 -2.75 -13.97
CA PHE A 376 43.58 -3.41 -13.27
C PHE A 376 42.22 -2.91 -13.78
N ASP A 377 41.39 -3.84 -14.22
CA ASP A 377 39.99 -3.61 -14.61
C ASP A 377 39.08 -3.82 -13.39
N LYS A 378 38.50 -2.71 -12.92
CA LYS A 378 37.68 -2.65 -11.71
C LYS A 378 36.31 -3.33 -11.89
N ASP A 379 35.78 -3.37 -13.11
CA ASP A 379 34.46 -3.96 -13.38
C ASP A 379 34.54 -5.48 -13.40
N THR A 380 35.67 -6.04 -13.84
CA THR A 380 35.89 -7.49 -13.94
C THR A 380 36.81 -8.05 -12.86
N MET A 381 37.39 -7.19 -12.01
CA MET A 381 38.43 -7.52 -11.03
C MET A 381 39.65 -8.21 -11.67
N GLN A 382 39.99 -7.84 -12.90
CA GLN A 382 41.07 -8.47 -13.67
C GLN A 382 42.34 -7.62 -13.67
N LEU A 383 43.45 -8.22 -13.23
CA LEU A 383 44.80 -7.69 -13.40
C LEU A 383 45.42 -8.24 -14.68
N LYS A 384 45.85 -7.35 -15.58
CA LYS A 384 46.51 -7.70 -16.85
C LYS A 384 47.87 -7.01 -16.91
N LEU A 385 48.95 -7.78 -16.86
CA LEU A 385 50.31 -7.26 -16.87
C LEU A 385 51.09 -7.83 -18.05
N LYS A 386 51.71 -6.97 -18.86
CA LYS A 386 52.61 -7.34 -19.94
C LYS A 386 53.96 -7.72 -19.40
N ALA A 387 54.57 -8.75 -19.97
CA ALA A 387 55.92 -9.18 -19.61
C ALA A 387 56.99 -8.29 -20.25
N GLY A 388 57.84 -7.71 -19.40
CA GLY A 388 58.98 -6.88 -19.76
C GLY A 388 60.31 -7.64 -19.77
N ASP A 389 61.39 -6.97 -19.40
CA ASP A 389 62.74 -7.55 -19.41
C ASP A 389 62.95 -8.61 -18.33
N TRP A 390 63.84 -9.56 -18.62
CA TRP A 390 64.31 -10.52 -17.61
C TRP A 390 65.11 -9.80 -16.53
N ILE A 391 64.86 -10.17 -15.27
CA ILE A 391 65.67 -9.81 -14.11
C ILE A 391 66.63 -10.97 -13.81
N SER A 392 66.07 -12.18 -13.68
CA SER A 392 66.82 -13.43 -13.62
C SER A 392 66.37 -14.33 -14.77
N LYS A 393 67.23 -14.45 -15.79
CA LYS A 393 66.92 -15.24 -16.98
C LYS A 393 67.29 -16.71 -16.74
N PRO A 394 66.37 -17.66 -16.99
CA PRO A 394 66.70 -19.08 -17.05
C PRO A 394 67.88 -19.41 -17.96
N ASP A 395 68.68 -20.42 -17.61
CA ASP A 395 69.82 -20.87 -18.44
C ASP A 395 69.39 -21.32 -19.84
N ARG A 396 68.21 -21.94 -19.93
CA ARG A 396 67.61 -22.42 -21.19
C ARG A 396 66.12 -22.09 -21.20
N PRO A 397 65.75 -20.84 -21.51
CA PRO A 397 64.37 -20.44 -21.41
C PRO A 397 63.55 -21.05 -22.55
N LEU A 398 62.35 -21.55 -22.27
CA LEU A 398 61.40 -21.92 -23.31
C LEU A 398 60.88 -20.66 -24.01
N SER A 399 60.50 -20.76 -25.28
CA SER A 399 59.91 -19.64 -26.04
C SER A 399 58.60 -19.14 -25.44
N VAL A 400 57.95 -19.97 -24.62
CA VAL A 400 56.68 -19.69 -23.94
C VAL A 400 56.87 -19.41 -22.45
N GLU A 401 58.11 -19.33 -21.95
CA GLU A 401 58.34 -19.22 -20.50
C GLU A 401 58.06 -17.82 -19.97
N LYS A 402 58.45 -16.77 -20.70
CA LYS A 402 58.08 -15.40 -20.36
C LYS A 402 56.74 -15.06 -21.01
N GLN A 403 55.69 -14.90 -20.20
CA GLN A 403 54.35 -14.54 -20.67
C GLN A 403 53.75 -13.40 -19.86
N ASP A 404 52.83 -12.69 -20.52
CA ASP A 404 51.92 -11.76 -19.88
C ASP A 404 51.14 -12.46 -18.76
N ILE A 405 50.89 -11.73 -17.69
CA ILE A 405 50.11 -12.18 -16.55
C ILE A 405 48.66 -11.74 -16.72
N SER A 406 47.75 -12.67 -16.53
CA SER A 406 46.33 -12.38 -16.37
C SER A 406 45.83 -13.07 -15.12
N ALA A 407 45.31 -12.29 -14.16
CA ALA A 407 44.80 -12.78 -12.90
C ALA A 407 43.46 -12.12 -12.53
N ILE A 408 42.61 -12.86 -11.83
CA ILE A 408 41.41 -12.34 -11.19
C ILE A 408 41.73 -12.14 -9.70
N TYR A 409 41.39 -10.96 -9.18
CA TYR A 409 41.43 -10.68 -7.76
C TYR A 409 40.13 -11.09 -7.08
N TYR A 410 40.24 -11.99 -6.10
CA TYR A 410 39.13 -12.48 -5.29
C TYR A 410 39.07 -11.72 -3.96
N VAL A 411 38.04 -10.88 -3.79
CA VAL A 411 37.94 -9.86 -2.75
C VAL A 411 37.91 -10.47 -1.34
N ASP A 412 36.99 -11.39 -1.08
CA ASP A 412 36.80 -11.97 0.27
C ASP A 412 38.00 -12.83 0.72
N SER A 413 38.76 -13.40 -0.21
CA SER A 413 39.91 -14.24 0.10
C SER A 413 41.25 -13.53 0.01
N SER A 414 41.27 -12.24 -0.38
CA SER A 414 42.48 -11.48 -0.79
C SER A 414 43.47 -12.36 -1.56
N LYS A 415 43.03 -12.82 -2.73
CA LYS A 415 43.76 -13.81 -3.55
C LYS A 415 43.78 -13.40 -5.02
N LEU A 416 44.94 -13.56 -5.65
CA LEU A 416 45.07 -13.51 -7.10
C LEU A 416 45.19 -14.94 -7.65
N ASN A 417 44.30 -15.29 -8.58
CA ASN A 417 44.36 -16.53 -9.34
C ASN A 417 44.49 -16.19 -10.82
N GLY A 418 45.54 -16.70 -11.45
CA GLY A 418 45.88 -16.30 -12.80
C GLY A 418 46.81 -17.25 -13.51
N ARG A 419 47.32 -16.80 -14.65
CA ARG A 419 48.33 -17.50 -15.45
C ARG A 419 49.59 -16.67 -15.54
N GLY A 420 50.74 -17.33 -15.37
CA GLY A 420 52.06 -16.73 -15.44
C GLY A 420 52.97 -17.44 -16.45
N GLN A 421 54.20 -17.72 -16.03
CA GLN A 421 55.20 -18.39 -16.85
C GLN A 421 54.66 -19.68 -17.47
N CYS A 422 54.99 -19.97 -18.73
CA CYS A 422 54.49 -21.13 -19.48
C CYS A 422 52.95 -21.24 -19.59
N GLY A 423 52.20 -20.23 -19.15
CA GLY A 423 50.75 -20.31 -18.99
C GLY A 423 50.31 -21.12 -17.76
N ASP A 424 51.25 -21.41 -16.84
CA ASP A 424 50.99 -22.15 -15.60
C ASP A 424 50.04 -21.37 -14.70
N ILE A 425 49.14 -22.08 -14.05
CA ILE A 425 48.15 -21.48 -13.15
C ILE A 425 48.84 -21.18 -11.83
N PHE A 426 48.80 -19.91 -11.39
CA PHE A 426 49.26 -19.52 -10.06
C PHE A 426 48.09 -19.13 -9.16
N ASN A 427 48.30 -19.37 -7.87
CA ASN A 427 47.40 -19.00 -6.79
C ASN A 427 48.25 -18.32 -5.72
N ILE A 428 48.12 -17.01 -5.59
CA ILE A 428 48.96 -16.19 -4.71
C ILE A 428 48.09 -15.30 -3.83
N ASN A 429 48.50 -15.10 -2.59
CA ASN A 429 47.81 -14.28 -1.59
C ASN A 429 48.78 -13.23 -1.04
N LYS A 430 48.25 -12.16 -0.47
CA LYS A 430 49.03 -11.08 0.14
C LYS A 430 49.57 -11.46 1.52
#